data_AF-A0A9E1WT60-F1
#
_entry.id   AF-A0A9E1WT60-F1
#
_cell.length_a   1.000
_cell.length_b   1.000
_cell.length_c   1.000
_cell.angle_alpha   90.00
_cell.angle_beta   90.00
_cell.angle_gamma   90.00
#
_symmetry.space_group_name_H-M   'P 1'
#
loop_
_entity.id
_entity.type
_entity.pdbx_description
1 polymer ?
#
loop_
_entity_poly.entity_id
_entity_poly.type
_entity_poly.pdbx_seq_one_letter_code
_entity_poly.pdbx_strand_id
1 'polypeptide(L)'
;MAIWSLTCSLIFCCPIVTIFGPILGAIALIKMKSNPRSGRKMAISGIVIGVITTALSVGVVLFAAPKLIPFITESTSEVITASYAKEYDKARDSFSEQTNDVTDEALQSFANELQSRYGAFDSITFNWLAEEQQLEPKDQFAPMPVILIFETESVHATIMFEVVPGGDFAVSKFCCIQIEDAVHGNVIFPLDSPCAQ
;
A
#
# COMPACT_ATOMS: atom_id res chain seq x y z
N MET A 1 -6.09 -29.37 3.23
CA MET A 1 -5.85 -28.23 2.31
C MET A 1 -6.29 -26.91 2.93
N ALA A 2 -7.55 -26.75 3.35
CA ALA A 2 -8.07 -25.48 3.90
C ALA A 2 -7.30 -24.89 5.10
N ILE A 3 -6.79 -25.73 6.00
CA ILE A 3 -6.01 -25.25 7.16
C ILE A 3 -4.68 -24.63 6.70
N TRP A 4 -4.01 -25.21 5.70
CA TRP A 4 -2.73 -24.69 5.21
C TRP A 4 -2.88 -23.39 4.40
N SER A 5 -3.97 -23.24 3.64
CA SER A 5 -4.26 -21.97 2.95
C SER A 5 -4.60 -20.86 3.94
N LEU A 6 -5.29 -21.19 5.03
CA LEU A 6 -5.60 -20.25 6.10
C LEU A 6 -4.33 -19.85 6.85
N THR A 7 -3.42 -20.79 7.15
CA THR A 7 -2.13 -20.47 7.78
C THR A 7 -1.24 -19.60 6.89
N CYS A 8 -1.16 -19.86 5.58
CA CYS A 8 -0.38 -19.01 4.67
C CYS A 8 -0.96 -17.60 4.53
N SER A 9 -2.29 -17.46 4.44
CA SER A 9 -2.95 -16.16 4.41
C SER A 9 -2.76 -15.39 5.71
N LEU A 10 -2.87 -16.06 6.86
CA LEU A 10 -2.72 -15.43 8.18
C LEU A 10 -1.28 -14.97 8.47
N ILE A 11 -0.27 -15.72 7.99
CA ILE A 11 1.15 -15.37 8.14
C ILE A 11 1.51 -14.13 7.32
N PHE A 12 0.91 -13.97 6.14
CA PHE A 12 1.23 -12.85 5.24
C PHE A 12 0.39 -11.60 5.51
N CYS A 13 -0.84 -11.75 6.02
CA CYS A 13 -1.80 -10.64 6.13
C CYS A 13 -1.87 -10.02 7.54
N CYS A 14 -1.39 -10.70 8.59
CA CYS A 14 -1.47 -10.19 9.96
C CYS A 14 -0.13 -10.30 10.71
N PRO A 15 0.68 -9.22 10.77
CA PRO A 15 1.96 -9.22 11.48
C PRO A 15 1.82 -9.39 13.01
N ILE A 16 0.59 -9.36 13.54
CA ILE A 16 0.31 -9.60 14.96
C ILE A 16 0.43 -11.10 15.28
N VAL A 17 0.06 -11.99 14.36
CA VAL A 17 0.02 -13.44 14.64
C VAL A 17 1.43 -14.04 14.65
N THR A 18 2.38 -13.44 13.93
CA THR A 18 3.81 -13.80 13.98
C THR A 18 4.43 -13.53 15.35
N ILE A 19 3.90 -12.61 16.15
CA ILE A 19 4.39 -12.37 17.54
C ILE A 19 3.84 -13.43 18.49
N PHE A 20 2.56 -13.79 18.37
CA PHE A 20 1.93 -14.78 19.24
C PHE A 20 2.36 -16.22 18.94
N GLY A 21 2.78 -16.52 17.70
CA GLY A 21 3.22 -17.86 17.28
C GLY A 21 4.38 -18.42 18.14
N PRO A 22 5.51 -17.70 18.28
CA PRO A 22 6.62 -18.11 19.15
C PRO A 22 6.21 -18.28 20.62
N ILE A 23 5.34 -17.40 21.13
CA ILE A 23 4.87 -17.43 22.52
C ILE A 23 4.01 -18.68 22.77
N LEU A 24 3.04 -18.95 21.91
CA LEU A 24 2.19 -20.15 22.00
C LEU A 24 2.99 -21.44 21.80
N GLY A 25 3.98 -21.42 20.90
CA GLY A 25 4.93 -22.52 20.71
C GLY A 25 5.76 -22.81 21.98
N ALA A 26 6.23 -21.76 22.66
CA ALA A 26 6.96 -21.90 23.92
C ALA A 26 6.05 -22.45 25.05
N ILE A 27 4.82 -21.98 25.15
CA ILE A 27 3.84 -22.48 26.14
C ILE A 27 3.51 -23.97 25.89
N ALA A 28 3.36 -24.37 24.63
CA ALA A 28 3.14 -25.76 24.25
C ALA A 28 4.33 -26.66 24.65
N LEU A 29 5.57 -26.18 24.46
CA LEU A 29 6.78 -26.89 24.92
C LEU A 29 6.81 -27.07 26.44
N ILE A 30 6.43 -26.04 27.21
CA ILE A 30 6.38 -26.11 28.67
C ILE A 30 5.33 -27.12 29.13
N LYS A 31 4.13 -27.13 28.51
CA LYS A 31 3.06 -28.10 28.83
C LYS A 31 3.41 -29.54 28.42
N MET A 32 4.19 -29.76 27.36
CA MET A 32 4.62 -31.11 26.94
C MET A 32 5.68 -31.75 27.85
N LYS A 33 6.24 -31.01 28.81
CA LYS A 33 7.23 -31.54 29.75
C LYS A 33 6.70 -32.69 30.63
N SER A 34 5.37 -32.82 30.81
CA SER A 34 4.79 -33.91 31.63
C SER A 34 4.50 -35.22 30.88
N ASN A 35 4.45 -35.24 29.54
CA ASN A 35 4.20 -36.46 28.75
C ASN A 35 5.01 -36.48 27.43
N PRO A 36 6.28 -36.91 27.45
CA PRO A 36 7.26 -36.63 26.38
C PRO A 36 7.25 -37.56 25.15
N ARG A 37 6.24 -38.41 24.94
CA ARG A 37 6.46 -39.65 24.16
C ARG A 37 6.36 -39.61 22.63
N SER A 38 6.11 -38.47 21.95
CA SER A 38 6.25 -38.45 20.47
C SER A 38 6.40 -37.06 19.80
N GLY A 39 5.91 -35.96 20.41
CA GLY A 39 5.81 -34.68 19.67
C GLY A 39 6.99 -33.71 19.79
N ARG A 40 8.04 -34.01 20.56
CA ARG A 40 9.10 -33.02 20.90
C ARG A 40 9.88 -32.52 19.68
N LYS A 41 10.18 -33.41 18.73
CA LYS A 41 10.91 -33.04 17.50
C LYS A 41 10.07 -32.14 16.60
N MET A 42 8.77 -32.39 16.52
CA MET A 42 7.83 -31.60 15.72
C MET A 42 7.61 -30.19 16.28
N ALA A 43 7.57 -30.06 17.62
CA ALA A 43 7.44 -28.75 18.27
C ALA A 43 8.69 -27.87 18.03
N ILE A 44 9.89 -28.45 18.12
CA ILE A 44 11.14 -27.71 17.88
C ILE A 44 11.22 -27.25 16.42
N SER A 45 10.87 -28.09 15.45
CA SER A 45 10.87 -27.67 14.03
C SER A 45 9.89 -26.53 13.76
N GLY A 46 8.70 -26.55 14.39
CA GLY A 46 7.73 -25.47 14.25
C GLY A 46 8.24 -24.13 14.75
N ILE A 47 8.97 -24.11 15.88
CA ILE A 47 9.56 -22.88 16.42
C ILE A 47 10.69 -22.38 15.51
N VAL A 48 11.57 -23.26 15.05
CA VAL A 48 12.69 -22.86 14.18
C VAL A 48 12.17 -22.25 12.88
N ILE A 49 11.18 -22.89 12.24
CA ILE A 49 10.56 -22.36 11.03
C ILE A 49 9.88 -21.02 11.33
N GLY A 50 9.10 -20.93 12.41
CA GLY A 50 8.43 -19.69 12.80
C GLY A 50 9.40 -18.52 13.04
N VAL A 51 10.52 -18.77 13.71
CA VAL A 51 11.56 -17.76 13.95
C VAL A 51 12.22 -17.32 12.64
N ILE A 52 12.56 -18.27 11.75
CA ILE A 52 13.18 -17.95 10.45
C ILE A 52 12.22 -17.14 9.59
N THR A 53 10.96 -17.56 9.48
CA THR A 53 9.93 -16.84 8.71
C THR A 53 9.70 -15.44 9.29
N THR A 54 9.64 -15.30 10.62
CA THR A 54 9.50 -13.99 11.27
C THR A 54 10.72 -13.11 10.98
N ALA A 55 11.94 -13.63 11.13
CA ALA A 55 13.17 -12.89 10.84
C ALA A 55 13.25 -12.45 9.37
N LEU A 56 12.85 -13.31 8.43
CA LEU A 56 12.77 -12.96 7.01
C LEU A 56 11.72 -11.87 6.75
N SER A 57 10.52 -11.99 7.30
CA SER A 57 9.46 -10.99 7.12
C SER A 57 9.85 -9.62 7.69
N VAL A 58 10.42 -9.58 8.91
CA VAL A 58 10.93 -8.35 9.53
C VAL A 58 12.07 -7.77 8.70
N GLY A 59 12.95 -8.63 8.17
CA GLY A 59 14.00 -8.20 7.23
C GLY A 59 13.41 -7.52 6.00
N VAL A 60 12.45 -8.15 5.33
CA VAL A 60 11.79 -7.56 4.15
C VAL A 60 11.15 -6.22 4.49
N VAL A 61 10.40 -6.13 5.58
CA VAL A 61 9.77 -4.86 6.00
C VAL A 61 10.82 -3.78 6.28
N LEU A 62 11.86 -4.09 7.06
CA LEU A 62 12.90 -3.10 7.41
C LEU A 62 13.75 -2.65 6.21
N PHE A 63 13.98 -3.51 5.22
CA PHE A 63 14.82 -3.19 4.07
C PHE A 63 14.05 -2.68 2.83
N ALA A 64 12.81 -3.13 2.63
CA ALA A 64 12.00 -2.78 1.46
C ALA A 64 11.02 -1.63 1.74
N ALA A 65 10.35 -1.60 2.89
CA ALA A 65 9.37 -0.55 3.21
C ALA A 65 9.94 0.89 3.11
N PRO A 66 11.12 1.21 3.68
CA PRO A 66 11.64 2.57 3.59
C PRO A 66 12.06 2.99 2.17
N LYS A 67 12.13 2.06 1.21
CA LYS A 67 12.39 2.37 -0.20
C LYS A 67 11.09 2.48 -1.02
N LEU A 68 10.10 1.64 -0.72
CA LEU A 68 8.82 1.61 -1.42
C LEU A 68 7.94 2.82 -1.06
N ILE A 69 7.88 3.17 0.23
CA ILE A 69 7.09 4.30 0.71
C ILE A 69 7.43 5.61 -0.02
N PRO A 70 8.70 6.09 -0.02
CA PRO A 70 9.02 7.36 -0.66
C PRO A 70 8.76 7.33 -2.16
N PHE A 71 9.06 6.21 -2.83
CA PHE A 71 8.86 6.06 -4.28
C PHE A 71 7.40 6.30 -4.69
N ILE A 72 6.46 5.77 -3.91
CA ILE A 72 5.02 5.85 -4.16
C ILE A 72 4.50 7.27 -3.91
N THR A 73 4.92 7.88 -2.80
CA THR A 73 4.56 9.27 -2.48
C THR A 73 5.19 10.27 -3.45
N GLU A 74 6.41 10.00 -3.92
CA GLU A 74 7.16 10.88 -4.82
C GLU A 74 6.50 10.93 -6.20
N SER A 75 6.15 9.78 -6.78
CA SER A 75 5.45 9.73 -8.08
C SER A 75 4.11 10.50 -8.05
N THR A 76 3.33 10.37 -6.97
CA THR A 76 2.05 11.08 -6.87
C THR A 76 2.24 12.57 -6.59
N SER A 77 3.20 12.92 -5.74
CA SER A 77 3.59 14.30 -5.47
C SER A 77 4.05 14.99 -6.76
N GLU A 78 4.82 14.31 -7.59
CA GLU A 78 5.26 14.80 -8.90
C GLU A 78 4.08 15.12 -9.82
N VAL A 79 3.08 14.24 -9.93
CA VAL A 79 1.87 14.50 -10.72
C VAL A 79 1.17 15.79 -10.27
N ILE A 80 0.94 15.95 -8.96
CA ILE A 80 0.22 17.11 -8.42
C ILE A 80 1.05 18.39 -8.59
N THR A 81 2.33 18.36 -8.21
CA THR A 81 3.22 19.53 -8.27
C THR A 81 3.52 19.95 -9.71
N ALA A 82 3.78 19.01 -10.61
CA ALA A 82 3.97 19.28 -12.03
C ALA A 82 2.69 19.84 -12.67
N SER A 83 1.51 19.36 -12.28
CA SER A 83 0.23 19.91 -12.73
C SER A 83 0.04 21.36 -12.27
N TYR A 84 0.39 21.68 -11.03
CA TYR A 84 0.36 23.05 -10.49
C TYR A 84 1.35 23.97 -11.23
N ALA A 85 2.54 23.45 -11.55
CA ALA A 85 3.58 24.16 -12.28
C ALA A 85 3.33 24.25 -13.81
N LYS A 86 2.26 23.61 -14.31
CA LYS A 86 1.94 23.48 -15.75
C LYS A 86 3.02 22.74 -16.54
N GLU A 87 3.76 21.86 -15.89
CA GLU A 87 4.76 20.98 -16.49
C GLU A 87 4.11 19.64 -16.88
N TYR A 88 3.10 19.68 -17.77
CA TYR A 88 2.21 18.55 -18.04
C TYR A 88 2.91 17.31 -18.62
N ASP A 89 4.03 17.51 -19.34
CA ASP A 89 4.83 16.39 -19.84
C ASP A 89 5.46 15.58 -18.68
N LYS A 90 5.97 16.27 -17.65
CA LYS A 90 6.49 15.59 -16.45
C LYS A 90 5.38 14.88 -15.69
N ALA A 91 4.20 15.52 -15.57
CA ALA A 91 3.06 14.90 -14.92
C ALA A 91 2.67 13.60 -15.63
N ARG A 92 2.62 13.61 -16.97
CA ARG A 92 2.34 12.42 -17.80
C ARG A 92 3.39 11.33 -17.66
N ASP A 93 4.67 11.67 -17.55
CA ASP A 93 5.75 10.69 -17.40
C ASP A 93 5.61 9.85 -16.12
N SER A 94 4.94 10.38 -15.09
CA SER A 94 4.66 9.67 -13.84
C SER A 94 3.48 8.69 -13.93
N PHE A 95 2.63 8.79 -14.97
CA PHE A 95 1.46 7.92 -15.16
C PHE A 95 1.82 6.52 -15.70
N SER A 96 0.93 5.56 -15.43
CA SER A 96 0.95 4.25 -16.08
C SER A 96 0.59 4.36 -17.56
N GLU A 97 1.08 3.43 -18.38
CA GLU A 97 0.84 3.45 -19.81
C GLU A 97 -0.65 3.32 -20.17
N GLN A 98 -1.45 2.72 -19.28
CA GLN A 98 -2.90 2.60 -19.44
C GLN A 98 -3.64 3.91 -19.23
N THR A 99 -2.97 4.92 -18.67
CA THR A 99 -3.49 6.26 -18.39
C THR A 99 -2.82 7.35 -19.21
N ASN A 100 -2.12 6.98 -20.30
CA ASN A 100 -1.39 7.92 -21.15
C ASN A 100 -2.28 8.93 -21.91
N ASP A 101 -3.59 8.72 -21.96
CA ASP A 101 -4.52 9.60 -22.69
C ASP A 101 -4.93 10.85 -21.87
N VAL A 102 -4.26 11.13 -20.75
CA VAL A 102 -4.49 12.33 -19.94
C VAL A 102 -4.05 13.59 -20.69
N THR A 103 -5.02 14.45 -21.01
CA THR A 103 -4.77 15.72 -21.72
C THR A 103 -4.29 16.83 -20.78
N ASP A 104 -3.67 17.86 -21.36
CA ASP A 104 -3.24 19.06 -20.63
C ASP A 104 -4.43 19.75 -19.94
N GLU A 105 -5.58 19.80 -20.62
CA GLU A 105 -6.81 20.39 -20.08
C GLU A 105 -7.31 19.61 -18.86
N ALA A 106 -7.18 18.29 -18.87
CA ALA A 106 -7.57 17.45 -17.74
C ALA A 106 -6.65 17.70 -16.52
N LEU A 107 -5.33 17.74 -16.73
CA LEU A 107 -4.36 18.07 -15.67
C LEU A 107 -4.57 19.48 -15.13
N GLN A 108 -4.85 20.44 -16.01
CA GLN A 108 -5.13 21.80 -15.62
C GLN A 108 -6.44 21.91 -14.82
N SER A 109 -7.49 21.24 -15.26
CA SER A 109 -8.77 21.21 -14.55
C SER A 109 -8.61 20.61 -13.16
N PHE A 110 -7.87 19.50 -13.06
CA PHE A 110 -7.55 18.86 -11.80
C PHE A 110 -6.76 19.78 -10.86
N ALA A 111 -5.69 20.41 -11.35
CA ALA A 111 -4.89 21.34 -10.56
C ALA A 111 -5.71 22.55 -10.08
N ASN A 112 -6.54 23.12 -10.96
CA ASN A 112 -7.42 24.24 -10.60
C ASN A 112 -8.45 23.83 -9.55
N GLU A 113 -9.02 22.63 -9.65
CA GLU A 113 -9.97 22.09 -8.69
C GLU A 113 -9.33 21.89 -7.32
N LEU A 114 -8.15 21.25 -7.25
CA LEU A 114 -7.40 21.08 -6.00
C LEU A 114 -7.01 22.42 -5.38
N GLN A 115 -6.47 23.34 -6.19
CA GLN A 115 -6.04 24.64 -5.69
C GLN A 115 -7.23 25.48 -5.20
N SER A 116 -8.37 25.40 -5.88
CA SER A 116 -9.58 26.10 -5.47
C SER A 116 -10.19 25.55 -4.19
N ARG A 117 -10.09 24.23 -3.95
CA ARG A 117 -10.70 23.58 -2.78
C ARG A 117 -9.78 23.58 -1.57
N TYR A 118 -8.51 23.24 -1.76
CA TYR A 118 -7.57 22.92 -0.68
C TYR A 118 -6.34 23.84 -0.64
N GLY A 119 -6.16 24.72 -1.63
CA GLY A 119 -5.02 25.64 -1.69
C GLY A 119 -3.73 25.00 -2.22
N ALA A 120 -2.58 25.52 -1.77
CA ALA A 120 -1.29 25.01 -2.20
C ALA A 120 -1.04 23.59 -1.67
N PHE A 121 -0.56 22.72 -2.55
CA PHE A 121 -0.16 21.36 -2.16
C PHE A 121 1.20 21.39 -1.45
N ASP A 122 1.32 20.67 -0.33
CA ASP A 122 2.55 20.57 0.45
C ASP A 122 3.18 19.17 0.33
N SER A 123 2.48 18.13 0.77
CA SER A 123 3.06 16.78 0.84
C SER A 123 2.01 15.65 0.86
N ILE A 124 2.48 14.39 0.76
CA ILE A 124 1.66 13.18 0.87
C ILE A 124 2.26 12.30 1.95
N THR A 125 1.39 11.71 2.78
CA THR A 125 1.80 10.68 3.74
C THR A 125 0.90 9.46 3.66
N PHE A 126 1.43 8.29 4.01
CA PHE A 126 0.64 7.07 4.06
C PHE A 126 -0.32 7.07 5.24
N ASN A 127 -1.55 6.63 4.99
CA ASN A 127 -2.54 6.43 6.03
C ASN A 127 -2.47 5.00 6.56
N TRP A 128 -1.48 4.73 7.42
CA TRP A 128 -1.27 3.41 8.06
C TRP A 128 -2.47 2.92 8.87
N LEU A 129 -3.37 3.82 9.27
CA LEU A 129 -4.56 3.48 10.07
C LEU A 129 -5.74 3.05 9.20
N ALA A 130 -5.76 3.42 7.92
CA ALA A 130 -6.81 3.01 6.98
C ALA A 130 -6.60 1.60 6.42
N GLU A 131 -5.41 1.02 6.58
CA GLU A 131 -5.05 -0.31 6.06
C GLU A 131 -5.88 -1.46 6.68
N GLU A 132 -6.55 -1.23 7.82
CA GLU A 132 -7.54 -2.19 8.37
C GLU A 132 -8.77 -2.38 7.46
N GLN A 133 -9.04 -1.43 6.56
CA GLN A 133 -10.01 -1.63 5.48
C GLN A 133 -9.30 -2.33 4.33
N GLN A 134 -9.29 -3.67 4.37
CA GLN A 134 -8.80 -4.52 3.30
C GLN A 134 -9.44 -4.15 1.96
N LEU A 135 -8.79 -3.30 1.19
CA LEU A 135 -9.08 -3.14 -0.22
C LEU A 135 -8.47 -4.37 -0.90
N GLU A 136 -9.31 -5.35 -1.23
CA GLU A 136 -8.84 -6.54 -1.96
C GLU A 136 -8.18 -6.08 -3.26
N PRO A 137 -6.93 -6.49 -3.53
CA PRO A 137 -6.28 -6.19 -4.80
C PRO A 137 -7.17 -6.70 -5.94
N LYS A 138 -7.69 -5.78 -6.75
CA LYS A 138 -8.38 -6.14 -7.99
C LYS A 138 -7.32 -6.24 -9.07
N ASP A 139 -7.03 -7.46 -9.49
CA ASP A 139 -6.11 -7.77 -10.59
C ASP A 139 -4.70 -7.20 -10.37
N GLN A 140 -4.27 -6.28 -11.23
CA GLN A 140 -2.94 -5.66 -11.25
C GLN A 140 -2.89 -4.33 -10.50
N PHE A 141 -3.99 -3.92 -9.85
CA PHE A 141 -4.09 -2.64 -9.17
C PHE A 141 -4.02 -2.80 -7.66
N ALA A 142 -3.11 -2.03 -7.05
CA ALA A 142 -2.94 -1.95 -5.61
C ALA A 142 -3.45 -0.59 -5.12
N PRO A 143 -4.62 -0.54 -4.45
CA PRO A 143 -5.10 0.68 -3.84
C PRO A 143 -4.30 0.97 -2.55
N MET A 144 -3.92 2.23 -2.36
CA MET A 144 -3.12 2.68 -1.23
C MET A 144 -3.77 3.90 -0.59
N PRO A 145 -4.17 3.81 0.68
CA PRO A 145 -4.74 4.95 1.38
C PRO A 145 -3.63 5.92 1.80
N VAL A 146 -3.82 7.19 1.47
CA VAL A 146 -2.91 8.29 1.79
C VAL A 146 -3.66 9.46 2.39
N ILE A 147 -2.90 10.40 2.94
CA ILE A 147 -3.37 11.71 3.36
C ILE A 147 -2.59 12.73 2.52
N LEU A 148 -3.31 13.54 1.77
CA LEU A 148 -2.77 14.69 1.06
C LEU A 148 -2.79 15.88 2.01
N ILE A 149 -1.65 16.54 2.16
CA ILE A 149 -1.49 17.71 3.00
C ILE A 149 -1.44 18.93 2.09
N PHE A 150 -2.41 19.82 2.28
CA PHE A 150 -2.47 21.11 1.62
C PHE A 150 -2.32 22.24 2.65
N GLU A 151 -2.17 23.47 2.16
CA GLU A 151 -2.05 24.67 2.99
C GLU A 151 -3.26 24.88 3.92
N THR A 152 -4.48 24.58 3.45
CA THR A 152 -5.69 24.83 4.24
C THR A 152 -6.10 23.64 5.10
N GLU A 153 -5.89 22.42 4.62
CA GLU A 153 -6.34 21.21 5.28
C GLU A 153 -5.60 19.94 4.84
N SER A 154 -5.89 18.83 5.52
CA SER A 154 -5.43 17.50 5.15
C SER A 154 -6.64 16.65 4.75
N VAL A 155 -6.58 16.04 3.58
CA VAL A 155 -7.68 15.25 3.03
C VAL A 155 -7.26 13.80 2.80
N HIS A 156 -8.21 12.89 3.01
CA HIS A 156 -7.99 11.47 2.75
C HIS A 156 -8.10 11.19 1.26
N ALA A 157 -7.21 10.36 0.74
CA ALA A 157 -7.27 9.91 -0.64
C ALA A 157 -6.86 8.45 -0.76
N THR A 158 -7.31 7.81 -1.83
CA THR A 158 -6.86 6.49 -2.25
C THR A 158 -6.16 6.64 -3.59
N ILE A 159 -4.93 6.17 -3.67
CA ILE A 159 -4.18 6.13 -4.93
C ILE A 159 -4.15 4.69 -5.42
N MET A 160 -4.45 4.47 -6.69
CA MET A 160 -4.25 3.16 -7.33
C MET A 160 -2.94 3.15 -8.11
N PHE A 161 -2.14 2.13 -7.84
CA PHE A 161 -0.93 1.84 -8.60
C PHE A 161 -1.12 0.62 -9.46
N GLU A 162 -0.61 0.68 -10.68
CA GLU A 162 -0.49 -0.49 -11.53
C GLU A 162 0.84 -1.18 -11.26
N VAL A 163 0.78 -2.47 -10.91
CA VAL A 163 1.97 -3.31 -10.72
C VAL A 163 2.38 -3.88 -12.07
N VAL A 164 3.37 -3.23 -12.71
CA VAL A 164 3.90 -3.72 -13.99
C VAL A 164 5.01 -4.74 -13.71
N PRO A 165 4.93 -5.97 -14.26
CA PRO A 165 5.99 -6.95 -14.12
C PRO A 165 7.25 -6.46 -14.87
N GLY A 166 8.22 -5.92 -14.14
CA GLY A 166 9.53 -5.54 -14.64
C GLY A 166 10.60 -6.50 -14.13
N GLY A 167 11.30 -7.21 -15.03
CA GLY A 167 12.48 -8.04 -14.74
C GLY A 167 12.67 -8.50 -13.28
N ASP A 168 13.69 -7.96 -12.60
CA ASP A 168 14.04 -8.30 -11.22
C ASP A 168 13.22 -7.56 -10.15
N PHE A 169 12.47 -6.51 -10.51
CA PHE A 169 11.67 -5.69 -9.58
C PHE A 169 10.38 -5.19 -10.23
N ALA A 170 9.24 -5.48 -9.60
CA ALA A 170 7.97 -4.90 -10.00
C ALA A 170 8.06 -3.36 -9.93
N VAL A 171 7.69 -2.70 -11.02
CA VAL A 171 7.62 -1.23 -11.08
C VAL A 171 6.17 -0.84 -10.87
N SER A 172 5.90 -0.03 -9.85
CA SER A 172 4.57 0.55 -9.65
C SER A 172 4.51 1.90 -10.36
N LYS A 173 3.54 2.08 -11.27
CA LYS A 173 3.25 3.38 -11.89
C LYS A 173 1.95 3.94 -11.33
N PHE A 174 1.87 5.26 -11.17
CA PHE A 174 0.67 5.95 -10.73
C PHE A 174 -0.45 5.76 -11.78
N CYS A 175 -1.61 5.26 -11.38
CA CYS A 175 -2.74 5.09 -12.29
C CYS A 175 -3.77 6.20 -12.06
N CYS A 176 -4.30 6.31 -10.84
CA CYS A 176 -5.31 7.29 -10.52
C CYS A 176 -5.37 7.60 -9.03
N ILE A 177 -6.02 8.71 -8.69
CA ILE A 177 -6.27 9.17 -7.35
C ILE A 177 -7.75 9.47 -7.16
N GLN A 178 -8.28 9.07 -6.00
CA GLN A 178 -9.60 9.44 -5.51
C GLN A 178 -9.44 10.16 -4.18
N ILE A 179 -9.80 11.43 -4.11
CA ILE A 179 -9.82 12.23 -2.88
C ILE A 179 -11.23 12.18 -2.30
N GLU A 180 -11.33 11.81 -1.04
CA GLU A 180 -12.59 11.75 -0.30
C GLU A 180 -12.90 13.10 0.32
N ASP A 181 -13.93 13.78 -0.19
CA ASP A 181 -14.40 15.08 0.31
C ASP A 181 -15.91 15.02 0.55
N ALA A 182 -16.29 14.96 1.83
CA ALA A 182 -17.68 14.88 2.24
C ALA A 182 -18.46 16.19 2.05
N VAL A 183 -17.77 17.32 1.89
CA VAL A 183 -18.35 18.66 1.80
C VAL A 183 -18.64 19.03 0.34
N HIS A 184 -17.65 18.85 -0.54
CA HIS A 184 -17.75 19.26 -1.95
C HIS A 184 -17.88 18.08 -2.92
N GLY A 185 -17.91 16.85 -2.41
CA GLY A 185 -17.93 15.63 -3.19
C GLY A 185 -16.53 15.19 -3.62
N ASN A 186 -16.37 13.87 -3.77
CA ASN A 186 -15.09 13.25 -4.10
C ASN A 186 -14.50 13.79 -5.41
N VAL A 187 -13.18 13.92 -5.45
CA VAL A 187 -12.42 14.27 -6.65
C VAL A 187 -11.76 13.00 -7.17
N ILE A 188 -11.99 12.66 -8.44
CA ILE A 188 -11.41 11.47 -9.07
C ILE A 188 -10.61 11.91 -10.29
N PHE A 189 -9.37 11.43 -10.39
CA PHE A 189 -8.50 11.76 -11.50
C PHE A 189 -7.58 10.60 -11.88
N PRO A 190 -7.48 10.23 -13.17
CA PRO A 190 -8.32 10.69 -14.29
C PRO A 190 -9.79 10.22 -14.17
N LEU A 191 -10.72 10.87 -14.86
CA LEU A 191 -12.15 10.52 -14.80
C LEU A 191 -12.45 9.12 -15.40
N ASP A 192 -11.73 8.74 -16.46
CA ASP A 192 -11.90 7.45 -17.14
C ASP A 192 -11.02 6.33 -16.53
N SER A 193 -10.62 6.48 -15.27
CA SER A 193 -9.69 5.57 -14.59
C SER A 193 -10.39 4.49 -13.76
N PRO A 194 -9.65 3.45 -13.31
CA PRO A 194 -10.19 2.44 -12.39
C PRO A 194 -10.72 3.03 -11.07
N CYS A 195 -10.27 4.22 -10.65
CA CYS A 195 -10.76 4.88 -9.44
C CYS A 195 -12.22 5.35 -9.56
N ALA A 196 -12.78 5.41 -10.77
CA ALA A 196 -14.17 5.80 -11.00
C ALA A 196 -15.16 4.63 -10.99
N GLN A 197 -14.69 3.38 -10.87
CA GLN A 197 -15.49 2.14 -11.02
C GLN A 197 -15.78 1.45 -9.68
#